data_AF-A0A7D5UMR3-F1
#
_entry.id   AF-A0A7D5UMR3-F1
#
_cell.length_a   1.000
_cell.length_b   1.000
_cell.length_c   1.000
_cell.angle_alpha   90.00
_cell.angle_beta   90.00
_cell.angle_gamma   90.00
#
_symmetry.space_group_name_H-M   'P 1'
#
loop_
_entity.id
_entity.type
_entity.pdbx_description
1 polymer ?
#
loop_
_entity_poly.entity_id
_entity_poly.type
_entity_poly.pdbx_seq_one_letter_code
_entity_poly.pdbx_strand_id
1 'polypeptide(L)'
;MIYIIELLCLYDVKFDNKTQVNVLLIIAEDVNKKKSLSLPEFLKTNMKRKIIINVMLPPLSRCHIFKSYKIMPRSQNAHAVVNAGFLFKLKRNTNYIENATIVYGSISPKFIHASKTEAVLIGKDPYINETLQLALKTLSDEINPEEAPPEPSSAYRKMLALALYYKAILSLCPADKLDPKYRSGGEAIKRQTSKGTQIFDTDKSVWPLNQPVPKLEALVQCSGEATFANDLPTQTDEVFGAFVCADAKPGSIIQEFDASEALKIPGVVAFYSAKDIPGDNSFTPLNLPFLTVKEEIMCSKEIKFYGQAVGIIIANREKVANRAAELVKIKYQSVDIKKPLITIEDVLKSPEKNQRVTTDKTVEPTDIGHDVKCVLHGDFKIDTQYHYYMEPQTCVTKLTEDGMEVY
;
A
#
# COMPACT_ATOMS: atom_id res chain seq x y z
N MET A 1 14.94 -6.59 -6.02
CA MET A 1 16.07 -5.85 -5.41
C MET A 1 15.72 -5.40 -3.98
N ILE A 2 14.52 -4.86 -3.75
CA ILE A 2 13.97 -4.59 -2.41
C ILE A 2 13.93 -5.89 -1.59
N TYR A 3 13.39 -6.98 -2.15
CA TYR A 3 13.21 -8.29 -1.49
C TYR A 3 14.45 -8.96 -0.86
N ILE A 4 15.70 -8.71 -1.28
CA ILE A 4 16.89 -9.37 -0.66
C ILE A 4 17.34 -8.64 0.62
N ILE A 5 17.22 -7.30 0.63
CA ILE A 5 17.47 -6.49 1.83
C ILE A 5 16.26 -6.56 2.75
N GLU A 6 15.07 -6.61 2.17
CA GLU A 6 13.88 -7.06 2.86
C GLU A 6 14.14 -8.45 3.44
N LEU A 7 14.69 -9.47 2.75
CA LEU A 7 15.06 -10.76 3.37
C LEU A 7 16.01 -10.65 4.58
N LEU A 8 16.93 -9.69 4.58
CA LEU A 8 17.85 -9.43 5.69
C LEU A 8 17.21 -8.65 6.86
N CYS A 9 16.08 -7.98 6.61
CA CYS A 9 15.30 -7.21 7.59
C CYS A 9 13.88 -7.75 7.89
N LEU A 10 13.34 -8.69 7.10
CA LEU A 10 11.94 -9.18 7.06
C LEU A 10 11.79 -10.52 7.73
N TYR A 11 12.82 -11.36 7.72
CA TYR A 11 12.73 -12.60 8.45
C TYR A 11 12.86 -12.26 9.93
N ASP A 12 11.69 -12.05 10.54
CA ASP A 12 11.33 -12.28 11.95
C ASP A 12 11.56 -13.77 12.34
N VAL A 13 12.47 -14.46 11.66
CA VAL A 13 13.20 -15.58 12.22
C VAL A 13 13.87 -14.98 13.45
N LYS A 14 13.70 -15.65 14.58
CA LYS A 14 14.44 -15.39 15.83
C LYS A 14 15.94 -15.47 15.53
N PHE A 15 16.51 -14.45 14.91
CA PHE A 15 17.93 -14.29 14.74
C PHE A 15 18.42 -13.80 16.09
N ASP A 16 18.92 -14.75 16.87
CA ASP A 16 19.67 -14.52 18.09
C ASP A 16 20.78 -13.49 17.82
N ASN A 17 20.51 -12.20 18.07
CA ASN A 17 21.39 -11.03 18.27
C ASN A 17 22.77 -10.94 17.56
N LYS A 18 23.06 -11.69 16.48
CA LYS A 18 24.44 -11.92 15.99
C LYS A 18 24.62 -12.08 14.47
N THR A 19 23.75 -11.50 13.63
CA THR A 19 23.88 -11.63 12.16
C THR A 19 23.72 -10.31 11.39
N GLN A 20 24.38 -10.24 10.22
CA GLN A 20 25.21 -9.12 9.77
C GLN A 20 24.68 -8.22 8.63
N VAL A 21 25.41 -7.12 8.39
CA VAL A 21 25.42 -6.25 7.21
C VAL A 21 26.55 -6.58 6.19
N ASN A 22 27.59 -7.35 6.57
CA ASN A 22 28.66 -7.82 5.66
C ASN A 22 28.33 -9.18 5.02
N VAL A 23 27.16 -9.24 4.39
CA VAL A 23 26.65 -10.41 3.71
C VAL A 23 27.47 -10.70 2.45
N LEU A 24 27.89 -11.96 2.28
CA LEU A 24 28.55 -12.44 1.08
C LEU A 24 27.57 -13.26 0.23
N LEU A 25 27.40 -12.86 -1.02
CA LEU A 25 26.57 -13.54 -2.01
C LEU A 25 27.45 -14.43 -2.88
N ILE A 26 27.17 -15.72 -2.92
CA ILE A 26 27.81 -16.65 -3.85
C ILE A 26 26.98 -16.72 -5.12
N ILE A 27 27.55 -16.27 -6.23
CA ILE A 27 26.89 -16.21 -7.52
C ILE A 27 27.51 -17.23 -8.46
N ALA A 28 26.68 -18.06 -9.08
CA ALA A 28 27.08 -18.87 -10.23
C ALA A 28 27.09 -17.99 -11.48
N GLU A 29 28.26 -17.84 -12.10
CA GLU A 29 28.38 -17.25 -13.44
C GLU A 29 28.30 -18.30 -14.55
N ASP A 30 28.67 -19.54 -14.22
CA ASP A 30 28.63 -20.73 -15.08
C ASP A 30 28.61 -21.98 -14.17
N VAL A 31 28.45 -23.17 -14.74
CA VAL A 31 28.41 -24.48 -14.04
C VAL A 31 29.61 -24.65 -13.09
N ASN A 32 30.79 -24.23 -13.53
CA ASN A 32 32.05 -24.39 -12.78
C ASN A 32 32.62 -23.07 -12.22
N LYS A 33 31.92 -21.94 -12.42
CA LYS A 33 32.44 -20.63 -12.02
C LYS A 33 31.53 -19.98 -10.99
N LYS A 34 32.04 -19.90 -9.76
CA LYS A 34 31.38 -19.21 -8.63
C LYS A 34 32.17 -17.98 -8.26
N LYS A 35 31.47 -16.89 -7.95
CA LYS A 35 32.07 -15.65 -7.46
C LYS A 35 31.41 -15.26 -6.14
N SER A 36 32.21 -14.95 -5.13
CA SER A 36 31.73 -14.35 -3.89
C SER A 36 31.73 -12.83 -4.07
N LEU A 37 30.61 -12.18 -3.75
CA LEU A 37 30.45 -10.73 -3.83
C LEU A 37 29.92 -10.19 -2.50
N SER A 38 30.39 -9.02 -2.10
CA SER A 38 29.71 -8.22 -1.09
C SER A 38 28.38 -7.65 -1.65
N LEU A 39 27.46 -7.24 -0.76
CA LEU A 39 26.22 -6.59 -1.18
C LEU A 39 26.43 -5.36 -2.08
N PRO A 40 27.35 -4.41 -1.77
CA PRO A 40 27.60 -3.26 -2.65
C PRO A 40 28.12 -3.65 -4.03
N GLU A 41 28.95 -4.69 -4.14
CA GLU A 41 29.43 -5.21 -5.42
C GLU A 41 28.31 -5.90 -6.20
N PHE A 42 27.48 -6.68 -5.51
CA PHE A 42 26.31 -7.32 -6.10
C PHE A 42 25.34 -6.29 -6.69
N LEU A 43 25.06 -5.19 -5.99
CA LEU A 43 24.20 -4.11 -6.48
C LEU A 43 24.72 -3.47 -7.77
N LYS A 44 26.02 -3.56 -8.05
CA LYS A 44 26.66 -3.07 -9.28
C LYS A 44 26.83 -4.17 -10.34
N THR A 45 26.49 -5.42 -10.03
CA THR A 45 26.76 -6.58 -10.88
C THR A 45 25.56 -6.91 -11.78
N ASN A 46 25.80 -7.08 -13.08
CA ASN A 46 24.78 -7.57 -14.01
C ASN A 46 24.51 -9.07 -13.75
N MET A 47 23.26 -9.40 -13.42
CA MET A 47 22.79 -10.75 -13.11
C MET A 47 22.25 -11.54 -14.31
N LYS A 48 22.36 -11.01 -15.54
CA LYS A 48 21.94 -11.73 -16.75
C LYS A 48 22.68 -13.06 -16.86
N ARG A 49 21.93 -14.18 -16.92
CA ARG A 49 22.43 -15.56 -16.94
C ARG A 49 23.26 -15.97 -15.71
N LYS A 50 23.08 -15.29 -14.58
CA LYS A 50 23.72 -15.64 -13.30
C LYS A 50 22.65 -15.97 -12.27
N ILE A 51 22.98 -16.83 -11.32
CA ILE A 51 22.07 -17.20 -10.23
C ILE A 51 22.75 -17.01 -8.89
N ILE A 52 21.99 -16.59 -7.88
CA ILE A 52 22.45 -16.56 -6.49
C ILE A 52 22.33 -18.00 -5.97
N ILE A 53 23.45 -18.58 -5.55
CA ILE A 53 23.49 -19.93 -4.98
C ILE A 53 23.26 -19.85 -3.47
N ASN A 54 24.07 -19.03 -2.79
CA ASN A 54 24.07 -18.93 -1.33
C ASN A 54 24.16 -17.48 -0.88
N VAL A 55 23.59 -17.23 0.29
CA VAL A 55 23.74 -15.99 1.05
C VAL A 55 24.46 -16.36 2.36
N MET A 56 25.69 -15.91 2.52
CA MET A 56 26.50 -16.18 3.71
C MET A 56 26.41 -15.01 4.68
N LEU A 57 26.04 -15.32 5.92
CA LEU A 57 25.94 -14.39 7.03
C LEU A 57 27.01 -14.74 8.07
N PRO A 58 28.18 -14.09 8.06
CA PRO A 58 29.24 -14.47 8.99
C PRO A 58 28.93 -13.97 10.41
N PRO A 59 29.40 -14.70 11.44
CA PRO A 59 29.08 -14.40 12.83
C PRO A 59 29.71 -13.08 13.28
N LEU A 60 28.97 -12.32 14.09
CA LEU A 60 29.46 -11.10 14.71
C LEU A 60 30.34 -11.39 15.94
N SER A 61 31.40 -10.59 16.13
CA SER A 61 32.19 -10.65 17.36
C SER A 61 31.43 -9.98 18.51
N ARG A 62 31.84 -10.26 19.77
CA ARG A 62 31.25 -9.64 20.97
C ARG A 62 31.38 -8.11 21.03
N CYS A 63 32.24 -7.53 20.21
CA CYS A 63 32.41 -6.09 20.09
C CYS A 63 31.38 -5.45 19.15
N HIS A 64 30.57 -6.24 18.44
CA HIS A 64 29.54 -5.70 17.57
C HIS A 64 28.19 -5.65 18.30
N ILE A 65 27.50 -4.54 18.09
CA ILE A 65 26.12 -4.33 18.50
C ILE A 65 25.29 -4.04 17.27
N PHE A 66 24.10 -4.62 17.19
CA PHE A 66 23.24 -4.53 16.02
C PHE A 66 21.79 -4.26 16.42
N LYS A 67 21.12 -3.39 15.66
CA LYS A 67 19.70 -3.16 15.76
C LYS A 67 19.11 -2.85 14.39
N SER A 68 17.95 -3.42 14.10
CA SER A 68 17.17 -3.08 12.91
C SER A 68 15.73 -2.72 13.28
N TYR A 69 15.09 -1.97 12.40
CA TYR A 69 13.69 -1.61 12.51
C TYR A 69 13.00 -1.67 11.15
N LYS A 70 11.73 -2.08 11.18
CA LYS A 70 10.81 -2.02 10.05
C LYS A 70 9.53 -1.33 10.52
N ILE A 71 9.32 -0.10 10.06
CA ILE A 71 8.10 0.67 10.38
C ILE A 71 7.14 0.52 9.23
N MET A 72 5.91 0.14 9.54
CA MET A 72 4.86 -0.23 8.59
C MET A 72 3.55 0.44 9.03
N PRO A 73 2.59 0.66 8.11
CA PRO A 73 1.27 1.17 8.49
C PRO A 73 0.48 0.20 9.39
N ARG A 74 0.84 -1.09 9.37
CA ARG A 74 0.28 -2.15 10.23
C ARG A 74 1.38 -3.13 10.65
N SER A 75 1.20 -3.81 11.78
CA SER A 75 2.24 -4.64 12.42
C SER A 75 2.74 -5.82 11.60
N GLN A 76 1.96 -6.32 10.63
CA GLN A 76 2.30 -7.50 9.83
C GLN A 76 1.78 -7.35 8.40
N ASN A 77 2.38 -8.10 7.47
CA ASN A 77 2.02 -8.16 6.05
C ASN A 77 1.83 -6.78 5.40
N ALA A 78 2.79 -5.89 5.61
CA ALA A 78 2.82 -4.56 4.99
C ALA A 78 4.25 -4.21 4.55
N HIS A 79 4.34 -3.41 3.49
CA HIS A 79 5.61 -2.82 3.09
C HIS A 79 6.06 -1.79 4.14
N ALA A 80 7.38 -1.62 4.23
CA ALA A 80 7.96 -0.68 5.16
C ALA A 80 7.84 0.75 4.63
N VAL A 81 7.30 1.65 5.46
CA VAL A 81 7.37 3.10 5.24
C VAL A 81 8.82 3.56 5.32
N VAL A 82 9.53 3.09 6.36
CA VAL A 82 10.99 3.19 6.49
C VAL A 82 11.48 1.92 7.18
N ASN A 83 12.53 1.32 6.64
CA ASN A 83 13.32 0.31 7.33
C ASN A 83 14.75 0.81 7.51
N ALA A 84 15.38 0.38 8.59
CA ALA A 84 16.72 0.83 8.96
C ALA A 84 17.52 -0.29 9.63
N GLY A 85 18.82 -0.31 9.40
CA GLY A 85 19.78 -1.20 10.05
C GLY A 85 20.95 -0.40 10.61
N PHE A 86 21.31 -0.69 11.86
CA PHE A 86 22.38 -0.03 12.61
C PHE A 86 23.32 -1.09 13.15
N LEU A 87 24.56 -1.09 12.68
CA LEU A 87 25.63 -1.97 13.14
C LEU A 87 26.80 -1.12 13.62
N PHE A 88 27.22 -1.30 14.86
CA PHE A 88 28.40 -0.64 15.41
C PHE A 88 29.38 -1.68 15.92
N LYS A 89 30.65 -1.55 15.53
CA LYS A 89 31.78 -2.27 16.12
C LYS A 89 32.41 -1.35 17.14
N LEU A 90 32.45 -1.75 18.41
CA LEU A 90 33.09 -1.00 19.49
C LEU A 90 34.55 -1.43 19.64
N LYS A 91 35.42 -0.48 20.02
CA LYS A 91 36.79 -0.80 20.42
C LYS A 91 36.76 -1.64 21.69
N ARG A 92 37.62 -2.66 21.75
CA ARG A 92 37.67 -3.62 22.86
C ARG A 92 37.74 -2.93 24.22
N ASN A 93 36.88 -3.34 25.14
CA ASN A 93 36.77 -2.79 26.50
C ASN A 93 36.44 -1.29 26.59
N THR A 94 35.84 -0.70 25.56
CA THR A 94 35.38 0.69 25.56
C THR A 94 34.03 0.82 24.84
N ASN A 95 33.40 2.00 24.94
CA ASN A 95 32.19 2.33 24.17
C ASN A 95 32.50 3.09 22.87
N TYR A 96 33.77 3.30 22.55
CA TYR A 96 34.14 4.05 21.36
C TYR A 96 33.90 3.23 20.10
N ILE A 97 33.22 3.81 19.12
CA ILE A 97 32.96 3.16 17.83
C ILE A 97 34.28 3.02 17.06
N GLU A 98 34.62 1.79 16.68
CA GLU A 98 35.70 1.46 15.74
C GLU A 98 35.20 1.50 14.28
N ASN A 99 33.98 1.01 14.04
CA ASN A 99 33.35 1.01 12.72
C ASN A 99 31.82 1.12 12.88
N ALA A 100 31.15 1.83 11.97
CA ALA A 100 29.70 2.00 11.93
C ALA A 100 29.17 1.65 10.55
N THR A 101 27.98 1.05 10.50
CA THR A 101 27.23 0.81 9.28
C THR A 101 25.77 1.12 9.53
N ILE A 102 25.25 2.12 8.84
CA ILE A 102 23.93 2.71 9.01
C ILE A 102 23.27 2.75 7.63
N VAL A 103 22.21 1.97 7.49
CA VAL A 103 21.54 1.77 6.20
C VAL A 103 20.04 2.01 6.33
N TYR A 104 19.45 2.55 5.27
CA TYR A 104 18.02 2.84 5.18
C TYR A 104 17.43 2.36 3.86
N GLY A 105 16.20 1.88 3.92
CA GLY A 105 15.34 1.66 2.76
C GLY A 105 14.07 2.50 2.83
N SER A 106 13.36 2.56 1.70
CA SER A 106 12.15 3.38 1.50
C SER A 106 12.36 4.90 1.70
N ILE A 107 13.62 5.36 1.65
CA ILE A 107 13.96 6.79 1.61
C ILE A 107 13.89 7.31 0.17
N SER A 108 14.51 6.58 -0.75
CA SER A 108 14.47 6.83 -2.20
C SER A 108 14.35 5.48 -2.93
N PRO A 109 14.13 5.45 -4.25
CA PRO A 109 14.21 4.22 -5.04
C PRO A 109 15.58 3.52 -4.95
N LYS A 110 16.62 4.25 -4.54
CA LYS A 110 17.97 3.73 -4.31
C LYS A 110 18.19 3.36 -2.85
N PHE A 111 19.03 2.37 -2.64
CA PHE A 111 19.52 2.00 -1.31
C PHE A 111 20.39 3.12 -0.72
N ILE A 112 20.15 3.48 0.54
CA ILE A 112 20.85 4.57 1.21
C ILE A 112 21.78 4.02 2.28
N HIS A 113 23.04 4.44 2.22
CA HIS A 113 24.09 4.18 3.20
C HIS A 113 24.56 5.51 3.77
N ALA A 114 24.38 5.72 5.08
CA ALA A 114 24.65 6.99 5.74
C ALA A 114 26.15 7.15 6.06
N SER A 115 26.97 7.13 5.01
CA SER A 115 28.44 7.05 5.09
C SER A 115 29.07 8.28 5.74
N LYS A 116 28.47 9.47 5.58
CA LYS A 116 28.95 10.69 6.25
C LYS A 116 28.69 10.61 7.75
N THR A 117 27.51 10.13 8.14
CA THR A 117 27.13 9.91 9.53
C THR A 117 28.02 8.86 10.19
N GLU A 118 28.32 7.76 9.49
CA GLU A 118 29.26 6.75 9.98
C GLU A 118 30.66 7.32 10.24
N ALA A 119 31.18 8.12 9.32
CA ALA A 119 32.51 8.73 9.44
C ALA A 119 32.64 9.63 10.68
N VAL A 120 31.60 10.40 11.01
CA VAL A 120 31.64 11.29 12.19
C VAL A 120 31.51 10.54 13.52
N LEU A 121 31.04 9.29 13.51
CA LEU A 121 30.88 8.44 14.70
C LEU A 121 32.17 7.70 15.09
N ILE A 122 33.09 7.50 14.16
CA ILE A 122 34.35 6.79 14.43
C ILE A 122 35.13 7.48 15.56
N GLY A 123 35.53 6.69 16.55
CA GLY A 123 36.27 7.14 17.72
C GLY A 123 35.43 7.86 18.78
N LYS A 124 34.09 7.86 18.69
CA LYS A 124 33.20 8.51 19.67
C LYS A 124 32.36 7.51 20.45
N ASP A 125 31.99 7.89 21.67
CA ASP A 125 31.00 7.15 22.47
C ASP A 125 29.60 7.51 21.94
N PRO A 126 28.79 6.54 21.46
CA PRO A 126 27.46 6.82 20.91
C PRO A 126 26.42 7.17 21.98
N TYR A 127 26.73 6.99 23.27
CA TYR A 127 25.78 7.14 24.36
C TYR A 127 25.85 8.51 25.06
N ILE A 128 26.67 9.43 24.56
CA ILE A 128 26.72 10.83 25.05
C ILE A 128 25.91 11.76 24.14
N ASN A 129 25.33 12.80 24.73
CA ASN A 129 24.42 13.70 24.03
C ASN A 129 25.12 14.45 22.88
N GLU A 130 26.39 14.82 23.05
CA GLU A 130 27.17 15.53 22.04
C GLU A 130 27.33 14.70 20.76
N THR A 131 27.65 13.41 20.90
CA THR A 131 27.75 12.47 19.77
C THR A 131 26.39 12.24 19.13
N LEU A 132 25.34 12.08 19.94
CA LEU A 132 23.98 11.87 19.45
C LEU A 132 23.50 13.06 18.60
N GLN A 133 23.65 14.29 19.11
CA GLN A 133 23.25 15.52 18.41
C GLN A 133 24.03 15.71 17.12
N LEU A 134 25.35 15.44 17.16
CA LEU A 134 26.19 15.51 15.97
C LEU A 134 25.71 14.50 14.91
N ALA A 135 25.49 13.25 15.30
CA ALA A 135 25.04 12.21 14.39
C ALA A 135 23.66 12.50 13.80
N LEU A 136 22.70 12.96 14.62
CA LEU A 136 21.37 13.36 14.14
C LEU A 136 21.43 14.54 13.16
N LYS A 137 22.28 15.54 13.42
CA LYS A 137 22.47 16.67 12.52
C LYS A 137 23.06 16.21 11.18
N THR A 138 24.16 15.46 11.20
CA THR A 138 24.79 14.92 9.99
C THR A 138 23.84 14.01 9.20
N LEU A 139 23.08 13.16 9.91
CA LEU A 139 22.11 12.26 9.29
C LEU A 139 20.94 13.03 8.66
N SER A 140 20.48 14.12 9.29
CA SER A 140 19.46 14.99 8.73
C SER A 140 19.91 15.65 7.43
N ASP A 141 21.18 16.06 7.34
CA ASP A 141 21.72 16.65 6.12
C ASP A 141 21.93 15.59 5.01
N GLU A 142 22.19 14.34 5.40
CA GLU A 142 22.47 13.22 4.51
C GLU A 142 21.20 12.53 3.96
N ILE A 143 20.17 12.37 4.79
CA ILE A 143 18.89 11.71 4.43
C ILE A 143 17.96 12.71 3.74
N ASN A 144 17.70 12.46 2.46
CA ASN A 144 16.80 13.27 1.64
C ASN A 144 15.80 12.35 0.92
N PRO A 145 14.62 12.09 1.53
CA PRO A 145 13.62 11.23 0.93
C PRO A 145 13.00 11.87 -0.31
N GLU A 146 12.81 11.08 -1.37
CA GLU A 146 12.11 11.51 -2.60
C GLU A 146 10.61 11.31 -2.44
N GLU A 147 9.77 12.26 -2.85
CA GLU A 147 8.30 12.09 -2.83
C GLU A 147 7.86 10.89 -3.67
N ALA A 148 7.02 10.03 -3.08
CA ALA A 148 6.58 8.79 -3.71
C ALA A 148 5.16 8.41 -3.28
N PRO A 149 4.11 9.14 -3.72
CA PRO A 149 2.73 8.77 -3.41
C PRO A 149 2.43 7.32 -3.86
N PRO A 150 1.68 6.52 -3.08
CA PRO A 150 0.89 6.91 -1.90
C PRO A 150 1.67 6.85 -0.57
N GLU A 151 3.00 6.67 -0.59
CA GLU A 151 3.78 6.63 0.64
C GLU A 151 3.68 7.94 1.43
N PRO A 152 3.85 7.90 2.77
CA PRO A 152 3.91 9.11 3.58
C PRO A 152 4.94 10.12 3.08
N SER A 153 4.68 11.39 3.35
CA SER A 153 5.46 12.52 2.85
C SER A 153 6.96 12.38 3.13
N SER A 154 7.78 13.00 2.28
CA SER A 154 9.23 13.02 2.47
C SER A 154 9.62 13.55 3.86
N ALA A 155 8.94 14.59 4.35
CA ALA A 155 9.13 15.15 5.68
C ALA A 155 8.88 14.13 6.80
N TYR A 156 7.79 13.36 6.71
CA TYR A 156 7.49 12.28 7.67
C TYR A 156 8.58 11.22 7.65
N ARG A 157 8.96 10.72 6.46
CA ARG A 157 9.98 9.67 6.33
C ARG A 157 11.36 10.14 6.81
N LYS A 158 11.71 11.40 6.59
CA LYS A 158 12.95 12.01 7.11
C LYS A 158 12.96 12.02 8.63
N MET A 159 11.89 12.53 9.24
CA MET A 159 11.75 12.55 10.71
C MET A 159 11.79 11.12 11.29
N LEU A 160 11.11 10.17 10.63
CA LEU A 160 11.10 8.78 11.03
C LEU A 160 12.51 8.16 10.98
N ALA A 161 13.30 8.43 9.93
CA ALA A 161 14.66 7.94 9.81
C ALA A 161 15.55 8.41 10.99
N LEU A 162 15.45 9.69 11.36
CA LEU A 162 16.15 10.27 12.52
C LEU A 162 15.67 9.64 13.83
N ALA A 163 14.36 9.51 14.00
CA ALA A 163 13.77 8.88 15.19
C ALA A 163 14.19 7.42 15.34
N LEU A 164 14.34 6.66 14.23
CA LEU A 164 14.85 5.29 14.25
C LEU A 164 16.31 5.20 14.69
N TYR A 165 17.16 6.15 14.28
CA TYR A 165 18.53 6.23 14.79
C TYR A 165 18.54 6.50 16.30
N TYR A 166 17.78 7.50 16.76
CA TYR A 166 17.65 7.79 18.19
C TYR A 166 17.14 6.58 18.97
N LYS A 167 16.11 5.90 18.46
CA LYS A 167 15.57 4.67 19.02
C LYS A 167 16.62 3.55 19.08
N ALA A 168 17.48 3.43 18.06
CA ALA A 168 18.58 2.47 18.05
C ALA A 168 19.57 2.75 19.18
N ILE A 169 19.99 4.00 19.35
CA ILE A 169 20.91 4.40 20.42
C ILE A 169 20.31 4.11 21.80
N LEU A 170 19.04 4.47 22.04
CA LEU A 170 18.35 4.16 23.30
C LEU A 170 18.27 2.65 23.56
N SER A 171 17.98 1.85 22.53
CA SER A 171 17.85 0.39 22.66
C SER A 171 19.19 -0.30 22.93
N LEU A 172 20.28 0.26 22.42
CA LEU A 172 21.64 -0.27 22.57
C LEU A 172 22.37 0.29 23.80
N CYS A 173 21.86 1.37 24.40
CA CYS A 173 22.47 2.01 25.56
C CYS A 173 22.46 1.07 26.78
N PRO A 174 23.61 0.90 27.47
CA PRO A 174 23.66 0.20 28.75
C PRO A 174 22.69 0.81 29.78
N ALA A 175 22.03 -0.04 30.56
CA ALA A 175 20.99 0.38 31.50
C ALA A 175 21.50 1.33 32.61
N ASP A 176 22.79 1.26 32.94
CA ASP A 176 23.47 2.13 33.91
C ASP A 176 23.71 3.55 33.38
N LYS A 177 23.76 3.73 32.06
CA LYS A 177 23.96 5.05 31.41
C LYS A 177 22.66 5.70 30.96
N LEU A 178 21.58 4.92 30.84
CA LEU A 178 20.31 5.39 30.31
C LEU A 178 19.46 6.02 31.40
N ASP A 179 19.10 7.30 31.23
CA ASP A 179 18.12 7.95 32.09
C ASP A 179 16.77 7.17 32.02
N PRO A 180 16.21 6.77 33.18
CA PRO A 180 14.94 6.05 33.24
C PRO A 180 13.79 6.68 32.45
N LYS A 181 13.79 8.02 32.29
CA LYS A 181 12.79 8.76 31.53
C LYS A 181 12.75 8.38 30.05
N TYR A 182 13.89 7.98 29.46
CA TYR A 182 13.99 7.65 28.03
C TYR A 182 13.92 6.15 27.74
N ARG A 183 13.85 5.30 28.78
CA ARG A 183 13.92 3.85 28.66
C ARG A 183 12.88 3.26 27.70
N SER A 184 11.62 3.68 27.83
CA SER A 184 10.51 3.20 26.99
C SER A 184 10.72 3.50 25.50
N GLY A 185 11.51 4.53 25.17
CA GLY A 185 11.87 4.86 23.79
C GLY A 185 12.63 3.73 23.10
N GLY A 186 13.54 3.03 23.80
CA GLY A 186 14.35 1.94 23.24
C GLY A 186 13.65 0.58 23.20
N GLU A 187 12.54 0.41 23.89
CA GLU A 187 11.85 -0.88 24.01
C GLU A 187 11.03 -1.22 22.76
N ALA A 188 10.87 -2.53 22.50
CA ALA A 188 10.04 -3.04 21.42
C ALA A 188 8.59 -3.17 21.89
N ILE A 189 7.64 -2.71 21.07
CA ILE A 189 6.21 -2.85 21.34
C ILE A 189 5.85 -4.33 21.19
N LYS A 190 5.33 -4.95 22.26
CA LYS A 190 4.87 -6.34 22.26
C LYS A 190 3.35 -6.38 22.29
N ARG A 191 2.74 -6.96 21.26
CA ARG A 191 1.29 -7.20 21.24
C ARG A 191 0.95 -8.38 22.15
N GLN A 192 0.05 -8.15 23.10
CA GLN A 192 -0.49 -9.22 23.95
C GLN A 192 -1.62 -9.97 23.23
N THR A 193 -1.97 -11.15 23.73
CA THR A 193 -3.14 -11.90 23.26
C THR A 193 -4.42 -11.08 23.49
N SER A 194 -5.24 -10.95 22.45
CA SER A 194 -6.53 -10.26 22.52
C SER A 194 -7.49 -10.99 23.47
N LYS A 195 -8.28 -10.22 24.23
CA LYS A 195 -9.35 -10.71 25.12
C LYS A 195 -10.60 -9.86 24.90
N GLY A 196 -11.78 -10.46 25.05
CA GLY A 196 -13.06 -9.77 24.92
C GLY A 196 -14.11 -10.32 25.88
N THR A 197 -15.03 -9.46 26.31
CA THR A 197 -16.16 -9.80 27.19
C THR A 197 -17.42 -9.28 26.53
N GLN A 198 -18.47 -10.11 26.50
CA GLN A 198 -19.78 -9.76 25.95
C GLN A 198 -20.83 -10.00 27.03
N ILE A 199 -21.70 -9.01 27.25
CA ILE A 199 -22.80 -9.07 28.21
C ILE A 199 -24.04 -8.59 27.48
N PHE A 200 -25.08 -9.41 27.46
CA PHE A 200 -26.37 -9.09 26.86
C PHE A 200 -27.48 -9.82 27.63
N ASP A 201 -28.65 -9.20 27.69
CA ASP A 201 -29.83 -9.81 28.30
C ASP A 201 -30.53 -10.73 27.31
N THR A 202 -31.13 -11.82 27.81
CA THR A 202 -31.95 -12.73 27.02
C THR A 202 -33.08 -13.29 27.87
N ASP A 203 -34.22 -13.58 27.25
CA ASP A 203 -35.39 -14.12 27.92
C ASP A 203 -35.94 -15.33 27.17
N LYS A 204 -35.82 -16.50 27.81
CA LYS A 204 -36.28 -17.78 27.25
C LYS A 204 -37.78 -17.79 26.91
N SER A 205 -38.59 -16.92 27.52
CA SER A 205 -40.03 -16.86 27.28
C SER A 205 -40.38 -16.37 25.87
N VAL A 206 -39.51 -15.57 25.24
CA VAL A 206 -39.72 -14.97 23.90
C VAL A 206 -38.79 -15.54 22.83
N TRP A 207 -38.11 -16.65 23.12
CA TRP A 207 -37.25 -17.30 22.14
C TRP A 207 -38.09 -17.84 20.96
N PRO A 208 -37.60 -17.66 19.71
CA PRO A 208 -36.23 -17.31 19.32
C PRO A 208 -35.92 -15.80 19.16
N LEU A 209 -36.83 -14.87 19.50
CA LEU A 209 -36.69 -13.44 19.17
C LEU A 209 -35.41 -12.78 19.70
N ASN A 210 -35.01 -13.08 20.95
CA ASN A 210 -33.77 -12.58 21.58
C ASN A 210 -32.80 -13.71 21.95
N GLN A 211 -32.96 -14.89 21.35
CA GLN A 211 -32.03 -15.98 21.54
C GLN A 211 -30.76 -15.67 20.73
N PRO A 212 -29.54 -15.84 21.30
CA PRO A 212 -28.29 -15.68 20.56
C PRO A 212 -28.08 -16.88 19.62
N VAL A 213 -28.87 -16.98 18.56
CA VAL A 213 -28.81 -18.06 17.60
C VAL A 213 -27.60 -17.85 16.67
N PRO A 214 -26.77 -18.88 16.42
CA PRO A 214 -25.75 -18.80 15.39
C PRO A 214 -26.36 -18.46 14.02
N LYS A 215 -25.63 -17.70 13.20
CA LYS A 215 -26.03 -17.46 11.81
C LYS A 215 -26.30 -18.79 11.11
N LEU A 216 -27.43 -18.90 10.41
CA LEU A 216 -27.90 -20.15 9.79
C LEU A 216 -26.84 -20.76 8.86
N GLU A 217 -26.16 -19.93 8.07
CA GLU A 217 -25.15 -20.36 7.10
C GLU A 217 -23.74 -20.47 7.71
N ALA A 218 -23.55 -20.27 9.01
CA ALA A 218 -22.20 -20.22 9.62
C ALA A 218 -21.39 -21.50 9.39
N LEU A 219 -22.03 -22.67 9.49
CA LEU A 219 -21.34 -23.95 9.32
C LEU A 219 -20.94 -24.19 7.86
N VAL A 220 -21.83 -23.91 6.91
CA VAL A 220 -21.54 -24.06 5.47
C VAL A 220 -20.52 -23.04 4.97
N GLN A 221 -20.48 -21.84 5.55
CA GLN A 221 -19.42 -20.87 5.30
C GLN A 221 -18.07 -21.35 5.86
N CYS A 222 -18.07 -22.02 7.01
CA CYS A 222 -16.86 -22.54 7.65
C CYS A 222 -16.29 -23.78 6.93
N SER A 223 -17.16 -24.65 6.39
CA SER A 223 -16.77 -25.83 5.61
C SER A 223 -16.38 -25.51 4.16
N GLY A 224 -16.73 -24.33 3.65
CA GLY A 224 -16.54 -23.95 2.25
C GLY A 224 -17.62 -24.48 1.31
N GLU A 225 -18.78 -24.88 1.84
CA GLU A 225 -19.93 -25.38 1.08
C GLU A 225 -20.91 -24.26 0.68
N ALA A 226 -20.79 -23.08 1.29
CA ALA A 226 -21.55 -21.90 0.89
C ALA A 226 -21.16 -21.48 -0.53
N THR A 227 -22.14 -21.40 -1.42
CA THR A 227 -21.93 -21.01 -2.83
C THR A 227 -22.04 -19.50 -3.00
N PHE A 228 -21.00 -18.89 -3.55
CA PHE A 228 -20.96 -17.51 -4.00
C PHE A 228 -21.02 -17.43 -5.54
N ALA A 229 -21.09 -16.23 -6.12
CA ALA A 229 -21.31 -16.07 -7.56
C ALA A 229 -20.22 -16.77 -8.39
N ASN A 230 -18.95 -16.65 -7.96
CA ASN A 230 -17.81 -17.27 -8.64
C ASN A 230 -17.64 -18.78 -8.36
N ASP A 231 -18.45 -19.36 -7.47
CA ASP A 231 -18.42 -20.80 -7.17
C ASP A 231 -19.39 -21.59 -8.07
N LEU A 232 -20.18 -20.90 -8.89
CA LEU A 232 -21.09 -21.54 -9.83
C LEU A 232 -20.29 -22.41 -10.82
N PRO A 233 -20.75 -23.64 -11.12
CA PRO A 233 -20.08 -24.50 -12.09
C PRO A 233 -20.00 -23.83 -13.45
N THR A 234 -18.82 -23.93 -14.05
CA THR A 234 -18.55 -23.34 -15.37
C THR A 234 -19.47 -23.95 -16.42
N GLN A 235 -20.03 -23.13 -17.29
CA GLN A 235 -20.89 -23.56 -18.39
C GLN A 235 -20.06 -23.92 -19.62
N THR A 236 -20.65 -24.71 -20.52
CA THR A 236 -20.03 -24.95 -21.84
C THR A 236 -20.04 -23.63 -22.61
N ASP A 237 -18.92 -23.31 -23.27
CA ASP A 237 -18.72 -22.07 -24.01
C ASP A 237 -18.82 -20.79 -23.15
N GLU A 238 -18.64 -20.90 -21.84
CA GLU A 238 -18.52 -19.74 -20.95
C GLU A 238 -17.34 -18.85 -21.34
N VAL A 239 -17.57 -17.55 -21.30
CA VAL A 239 -16.60 -16.52 -21.62
C VAL A 239 -16.45 -15.54 -20.45
N PHE A 240 -15.30 -14.91 -20.39
CA PHE A 240 -14.91 -13.99 -19.34
C PHE A 240 -14.72 -12.59 -19.91
N GLY A 241 -15.28 -11.61 -19.23
CA GLY A 241 -15.15 -10.19 -19.56
C GLY A 241 -14.08 -9.50 -18.73
N ALA A 242 -13.26 -8.67 -19.36
CA ALA A 242 -12.31 -7.78 -18.70
C ALA A 242 -12.50 -6.36 -19.22
N PHE A 243 -12.71 -5.40 -18.31
CA PHE A 243 -12.87 -4.01 -18.69
C PHE A 243 -11.57 -3.45 -19.28
N VAL A 244 -11.72 -2.70 -20.37
CA VAL A 244 -10.72 -1.76 -20.84
C VAL A 244 -11.00 -0.44 -20.14
N CYS A 245 -10.04 0.02 -19.35
CA CYS A 245 -10.17 1.22 -18.54
C CYS A 245 -9.37 2.37 -19.14
N ALA A 246 -9.89 3.60 -19.04
CA ALA A 246 -9.20 4.79 -19.50
C ALA A 246 -7.93 5.06 -18.68
N ASP A 247 -6.83 5.34 -19.37
CA ASP A 247 -5.52 5.69 -18.80
C ASP A 247 -5.16 7.17 -19.02
N ALA A 248 -6.15 8.00 -19.40
CA ALA A 248 -6.00 9.42 -19.65
C ALA A 248 -6.59 10.29 -18.52
N LYS A 249 -6.17 11.56 -18.50
CA LYS A 249 -6.71 12.58 -17.58
C LYS A 249 -8.21 12.82 -17.80
N PRO A 250 -8.98 13.19 -16.77
CA PRO A 250 -10.36 13.64 -16.93
C PRO A 250 -10.49 14.77 -17.97
N GLY A 251 -11.59 14.76 -18.73
CA GLY A 251 -11.90 15.63 -19.86
C GLY A 251 -11.30 15.19 -21.20
N SER A 252 -10.47 14.14 -21.23
CA SER A 252 -9.93 13.61 -22.49
C SER A 252 -11.05 13.02 -23.35
N ILE A 253 -11.01 13.28 -24.66
CA ILE A 253 -12.03 12.80 -25.61
C ILE A 253 -11.51 11.56 -26.35
N ILE A 254 -12.26 10.46 -26.26
CA ILE A 254 -12.01 9.23 -27.01
C ILE A 254 -12.26 9.50 -28.50
N GLN A 255 -11.27 9.20 -29.34
CA GLN A 255 -11.39 9.27 -30.79
C GLN A 255 -11.60 7.89 -31.40
N GLU A 256 -10.80 6.93 -30.97
CA GLU A 256 -10.77 5.60 -31.57
C GLU A 256 -10.21 4.57 -30.59
N PHE A 257 -10.64 3.32 -30.74
CA PHE A 257 -10.06 2.16 -30.09
C PHE A 257 -9.29 1.33 -31.11
N ASP A 258 -8.08 0.91 -30.77
CA ASP A 258 -7.31 -0.08 -31.53
C ASP A 258 -7.16 -1.34 -30.67
N ALA A 259 -8.02 -2.33 -30.94
CA ALA A 259 -8.00 -3.64 -30.31
C ALA A 259 -7.27 -4.70 -31.16
N SER A 260 -6.58 -4.31 -32.23
CA SER A 260 -6.04 -5.26 -33.23
C SER A 260 -5.03 -6.25 -32.64
N GLU A 261 -4.16 -5.82 -31.71
CA GLU A 261 -3.22 -6.71 -31.02
C GLU A 261 -3.90 -7.61 -29.99
N ALA A 262 -4.94 -7.09 -29.30
CA ALA A 262 -5.72 -7.86 -28.36
C ALA A 262 -6.45 -9.03 -29.07
N LEU A 263 -7.09 -8.74 -30.20
CA LEU A 263 -7.85 -9.71 -31.01
C LEU A 263 -6.97 -10.80 -31.65
N LYS A 264 -5.64 -10.61 -31.74
CA LYS A 264 -4.71 -11.64 -32.22
C LYS A 264 -4.40 -12.70 -31.17
N ILE A 265 -4.70 -12.46 -29.89
CA ILE A 265 -4.41 -13.41 -28.82
C ILE A 265 -5.37 -14.62 -28.95
N PRO A 266 -4.85 -15.86 -29.03
CA PRO A 266 -5.70 -17.05 -29.06
C PRO A 266 -6.62 -17.11 -27.85
N GLY A 267 -7.92 -17.27 -28.11
CA GLY A 267 -8.97 -17.33 -27.08
C GLY A 267 -9.72 -16.02 -26.86
N VAL A 268 -9.26 -14.89 -27.42
CA VAL A 268 -10.04 -13.65 -27.45
C VAL A 268 -11.16 -13.80 -28.48
N VAL A 269 -12.38 -13.43 -28.07
CA VAL A 269 -13.61 -13.56 -28.86
C VAL A 269 -14.00 -12.23 -29.47
N ALA A 270 -14.07 -11.17 -28.66
CA ALA A 270 -14.56 -9.87 -29.10
C ALA A 270 -14.06 -8.72 -28.21
N PHE A 271 -14.15 -7.52 -28.76
CA PHE A 271 -14.07 -6.25 -28.04
C PHE A 271 -15.39 -5.51 -28.25
N TYR A 272 -16.00 -5.04 -27.16
CA TYR A 272 -17.19 -4.21 -27.19
C TYR A 272 -16.93 -2.86 -26.56
N SER A 273 -17.61 -1.85 -27.08
CA SER A 273 -17.57 -0.46 -26.65
C SER A 273 -18.99 0.05 -26.36
N ALA A 274 -19.12 1.32 -25.97
CA ALA A 274 -20.43 1.95 -25.78
C ALA A 274 -21.36 1.87 -27.02
N LYS A 275 -20.81 1.71 -28.24
CA LYS A 275 -21.59 1.61 -29.49
C LYS A 275 -22.31 0.27 -29.64
N ASP A 276 -21.86 -0.75 -28.92
CA ASP A 276 -22.35 -2.11 -29.01
C ASP A 276 -23.47 -2.41 -28.00
N ILE A 277 -23.82 -1.42 -27.17
CA ILE A 277 -24.92 -1.51 -26.22
C ILE A 277 -26.25 -1.31 -26.99
N PRO A 278 -27.15 -2.31 -27.03
CA PRO A 278 -28.36 -2.25 -27.85
C PRO A 278 -29.44 -1.30 -27.29
N GLY A 279 -29.31 -0.89 -26.02
CA GLY A 279 -30.28 -0.04 -25.31
C GLY A 279 -29.69 1.30 -24.84
N ASP A 280 -30.27 1.86 -23.77
CA ASP A 280 -29.72 3.05 -23.13
C ASP A 280 -28.38 2.69 -22.46
N ASN A 281 -27.32 3.39 -22.82
CA ASN A 281 -26.01 3.25 -22.17
C ASN A 281 -26.01 3.98 -20.82
N SER A 282 -26.91 3.58 -19.93
CA SER A 282 -27.04 4.14 -18.59
C SER A 282 -27.69 3.13 -17.67
N PHE A 283 -27.17 3.01 -16.44
CA PHE A 283 -27.79 2.17 -15.41
C PHE A 283 -28.55 2.99 -14.36
N THR A 284 -28.45 4.32 -14.39
CA THR A 284 -29.07 5.19 -13.38
C THR A 284 -30.54 5.49 -13.70
N PRO A 285 -31.50 5.11 -12.84
CA PRO A 285 -32.90 5.50 -12.99
C PRO A 285 -33.11 6.94 -12.52
N LEU A 286 -33.45 7.85 -13.45
CA LEU A 286 -33.63 9.28 -13.15
C LEU A 286 -34.94 9.62 -12.41
N ASN A 287 -35.78 8.61 -12.15
CA ASN A 287 -37.04 8.77 -11.41
C ASN A 287 -36.89 8.54 -9.90
N LEU A 288 -35.69 8.21 -9.41
CA LEU A 288 -35.42 8.06 -7.98
C LEU A 288 -34.86 9.35 -7.36
N PRO A 289 -35.26 9.70 -6.13
CA PRO A 289 -34.65 10.81 -5.39
C PRO A 289 -33.13 10.65 -5.32
N PHE A 290 -32.39 11.75 -5.45
CA PHE A 290 -30.92 11.84 -5.36
C PHE A 290 -30.13 11.25 -6.55
N LEU A 291 -30.78 10.60 -7.52
CA LEU A 291 -30.15 10.12 -8.75
C LEU A 291 -30.48 11.05 -9.92
N THR A 292 -29.71 12.15 -10.03
CA THR A 292 -30.01 13.27 -10.95
C THR A 292 -29.20 13.25 -12.25
N VAL A 293 -28.29 12.29 -12.41
CA VAL A 293 -27.35 12.22 -13.54
C VAL A 293 -27.40 10.83 -14.15
N LYS A 294 -27.41 10.76 -15.49
CA LYS A 294 -27.20 9.48 -16.19
C LYS A 294 -25.74 9.08 -16.08
N GLU A 295 -25.48 7.96 -15.42
CA GLU A 295 -24.17 7.33 -15.39
C GLU A 295 -24.05 6.30 -16.50
N GLU A 296 -23.05 6.46 -17.36
CA GLU A 296 -22.83 5.56 -18.49
C GLU A 296 -22.27 4.21 -18.03
N ILE A 297 -22.74 3.13 -18.65
CA ILE A 297 -22.21 1.77 -18.40
C ILE A 297 -20.78 1.68 -18.95
N MET A 298 -20.58 2.15 -20.18
CA MET A 298 -19.26 2.35 -20.79
C MET A 298 -19.15 3.79 -21.27
N CYS A 299 -18.03 4.46 -20.96
CA CYS A 299 -17.81 5.84 -21.38
C CYS A 299 -17.81 5.96 -22.91
N SER A 300 -18.73 6.76 -23.44
CA SER A 300 -18.94 6.86 -24.90
C SER A 300 -18.04 7.90 -25.57
N LYS A 301 -17.58 8.92 -24.83
CA LYS A 301 -16.87 10.07 -25.41
C LYS A 301 -15.85 10.72 -24.49
N GLU A 302 -16.28 11.31 -23.37
CA GLU A 302 -15.43 12.12 -22.49
C GLU A 302 -15.12 11.39 -21.18
N ILE A 303 -13.83 11.21 -20.91
CA ILE A 303 -13.35 10.55 -19.68
C ILE A 303 -13.64 11.44 -18.48
N LYS A 304 -14.36 10.93 -17.47
CA LYS A 304 -14.71 11.67 -16.25
C LYS A 304 -13.74 11.43 -15.10
N PHE A 305 -13.11 10.27 -15.04
CA PHE A 305 -12.13 9.90 -14.02
C PHE A 305 -11.13 8.86 -14.54
N TYR A 306 -9.96 8.78 -13.91
CA TYR A 306 -8.93 7.79 -14.27
C TYR A 306 -9.42 6.38 -13.95
N GLY A 307 -9.24 5.44 -14.88
CA GLY A 307 -9.71 4.06 -14.73
C GLY A 307 -11.20 3.85 -15.08
N GLN A 308 -11.89 4.84 -15.63
CA GLN A 308 -13.27 4.68 -16.09
C GLN A 308 -13.37 3.61 -17.19
N ALA A 309 -14.35 2.71 -17.09
CA ALA A 309 -14.59 1.69 -18.11
C ALA A 309 -14.99 2.34 -19.45
N VAL A 310 -14.28 2.01 -20.52
CA VAL A 310 -14.51 2.53 -21.89
C VAL A 310 -14.86 1.43 -22.89
N GLY A 311 -14.63 0.17 -22.51
CA GLY A 311 -14.91 -1.00 -23.31
C GLY A 311 -14.73 -2.28 -22.50
N ILE A 312 -14.98 -3.42 -23.12
CA ILE A 312 -14.82 -4.74 -22.50
C ILE A 312 -14.27 -5.74 -23.53
N ILE A 313 -13.25 -6.49 -23.13
CA ILE A 313 -12.72 -7.62 -23.90
C ILE A 313 -13.35 -8.91 -23.39
N ILE A 314 -13.80 -9.75 -24.31
CA ILE A 314 -14.35 -11.07 -24.03
C ILE A 314 -13.36 -12.15 -24.50
N ALA A 315 -13.06 -13.12 -23.63
CA ALA A 315 -12.22 -14.27 -23.96
C ALA A 315 -12.68 -15.56 -23.28
N ASN A 316 -12.23 -16.71 -23.78
CA ASN A 316 -12.57 -18.03 -23.22
C ASN A 316 -11.89 -18.36 -21.87
N ARG A 317 -11.03 -17.47 -21.36
CA ARG A 317 -10.36 -17.59 -20.06
C ARG A 317 -10.17 -16.21 -19.45
N GLU A 318 -10.44 -16.08 -18.16
CA GLU A 318 -10.25 -14.85 -17.38
C GLU A 318 -8.86 -14.21 -17.58
N LYS A 319 -7.79 -15.00 -17.43
CA LYS A 319 -6.41 -14.51 -17.62
C LYS A 319 -6.12 -14.01 -19.04
N VAL A 320 -6.78 -14.58 -20.05
CA VAL A 320 -6.65 -14.14 -21.45
C VAL A 320 -7.38 -12.82 -21.64
N ALA A 321 -8.60 -12.68 -21.10
CA ALA A 321 -9.36 -11.44 -21.15
C ALA A 321 -8.59 -10.29 -20.49
N ASN A 322 -8.08 -10.49 -19.27
CA ASN A 322 -7.32 -9.49 -18.52
C ASN A 322 -6.06 -9.05 -19.29
N ARG A 323 -5.27 -10.00 -19.81
CA ARG A 323 -4.08 -9.68 -20.61
C ARG A 323 -4.41 -8.96 -21.91
N ALA A 324 -5.50 -9.35 -22.58
CA ALA A 324 -5.90 -8.75 -23.84
C ALA A 324 -6.47 -7.34 -23.64
N ALA A 325 -7.17 -7.07 -22.54
CA ALA A 325 -7.65 -5.73 -22.18
C ALA A 325 -6.52 -4.70 -22.07
N GLU A 326 -5.36 -5.09 -21.51
CA GLU A 326 -4.16 -4.23 -21.43
C GLU A 326 -3.55 -3.88 -22.80
N LEU A 327 -3.87 -4.63 -23.86
CA LEU A 327 -3.35 -4.38 -25.22
C LEU A 327 -4.25 -3.50 -26.07
N VAL A 328 -5.48 -3.21 -25.61
CA VAL A 328 -6.38 -2.29 -26.32
C VAL A 328 -5.87 -0.88 -26.15
N LYS A 329 -5.52 -0.23 -27.26
CA LYS A 329 -5.03 1.15 -27.25
C LYS A 329 -6.18 2.11 -27.47
N ILE A 330 -6.25 3.14 -26.64
CA ILE A 330 -7.26 4.19 -26.75
C ILE A 330 -6.57 5.44 -27.30
N LYS A 331 -7.05 5.94 -28.44
CA LYS A 331 -6.57 7.20 -29.01
C LYS A 331 -7.40 8.35 -28.43
N TYR A 332 -6.73 9.25 -27.74
CA TYR A 332 -7.33 10.45 -27.17
C TYR A 332 -7.01 11.68 -28.01
N GLN A 333 -7.99 12.56 -28.18
CA GLN A 333 -7.72 13.92 -28.63
C GLN A 333 -7.21 14.74 -27.44
N SER A 334 -6.02 15.30 -27.58
CA SER A 334 -5.50 16.26 -26.61
C SER A 334 -6.31 17.55 -26.72
N VAL A 335 -7.14 17.80 -25.71
CA VAL A 335 -7.85 19.07 -25.56
C VAL A 335 -7.11 19.88 -24.48
N ASP A 336 -7.02 21.19 -24.68
CA ASP A 336 -6.63 22.16 -23.63
C ASP A 336 -7.74 22.23 -22.60
N ILE A 337 -7.83 21.18 -21.79
CA ILE A 337 -8.89 20.97 -20.82
C ILE A 337 -8.57 21.82 -19.60
N LYS A 338 -9.59 22.45 -19.04
CA LYS A 338 -9.56 23.06 -17.71
C LYS A 338 -8.91 22.08 -16.73
N LYS A 339 -8.07 22.58 -15.81
CA LYS A 339 -7.48 21.76 -14.75
C LYS A 339 -8.58 20.91 -14.08
N PRO A 340 -8.45 19.57 -14.01
CA PRO A 340 -9.47 18.75 -13.38
C PRO A 340 -9.62 19.13 -11.90
N LEU A 341 -10.85 19.11 -11.39
CA LEU A 341 -11.17 19.38 -9.99
C LEU A 341 -10.98 18.08 -9.20
N ILE A 342 -9.85 17.94 -8.52
CA ILE A 342 -9.48 16.68 -7.85
C ILE A 342 -9.82 16.72 -6.36
N THR A 343 -9.62 17.86 -5.70
CA THR A 343 -9.89 18.01 -4.26
C THR A 343 -11.20 18.76 -3.98
N ILE A 344 -11.69 18.63 -2.75
CA ILE A 344 -12.85 19.41 -2.28
C ILE A 344 -12.56 20.90 -2.40
N GLU A 345 -11.34 21.34 -2.07
CA GLU A 345 -10.92 22.73 -2.17
C GLU A 345 -10.89 23.24 -3.62
N ASP A 346 -10.49 22.39 -4.59
CA ASP A 346 -10.58 22.74 -6.01
C ASP A 346 -12.06 23.00 -6.39
N VAL A 347 -12.99 22.13 -5.97
CA VAL A 347 -14.43 22.29 -6.24
C VAL A 347 -14.98 23.55 -5.58
N LEU A 348 -14.67 23.80 -4.31
CA LEU A 348 -15.16 24.96 -3.54
C LEU A 348 -14.70 26.30 -4.13
N LYS A 349 -13.55 26.34 -4.82
CA LYS A 349 -13.02 27.52 -5.52
C LYS A 349 -13.47 27.62 -6.98
N SER A 350 -14.12 26.58 -7.49
CA SER A 350 -14.54 26.52 -8.89
C SER A 350 -15.92 27.16 -9.13
N PRO A 351 -16.23 27.57 -10.37
CA PRO A 351 -17.59 27.95 -10.76
C PRO A 351 -18.62 26.81 -10.62
N GLU A 352 -18.17 25.55 -10.50
CA GLU A 352 -19.03 24.36 -10.37
C GLU A 352 -19.45 24.08 -8.93
N LYS A 353 -19.03 24.88 -7.94
CA LYS A 353 -19.35 24.69 -6.51
C LYS A 353 -20.82 24.38 -6.28
N ASN A 354 -21.72 25.23 -6.79
CA ASN A 354 -23.16 25.10 -6.55
C ASN A 354 -23.81 23.92 -7.28
N GLN A 355 -23.11 23.30 -8.23
CA GLN A 355 -23.58 22.10 -8.94
C GLN A 355 -23.14 20.82 -8.22
N ARG A 356 -22.02 20.85 -7.49
CA ARG A 356 -21.40 19.68 -6.85
C ARG A 356 -21.56 19.64 -5.34
N VAL A 357 -21.88 20.78 -4.72
CA VAL A 357 -22.06 20.90 -3.27
C VAL A 357 -23.53 21.17 -3.01
N THR A 358 -24.18 20.21 -2.35
CA THR A 358 -25.54 20.36 -1.84
C THR A 358 -25.44 20.79 -0.38
N THR A 359 -25.97 21.96 -0.06
CA THR A 359 -26.21 22.36 1.33
C THR A 359 -27.55 21.76 1.75
N ASP A 360 -27.57 21.03 2.86
CA ASP A 360 -28.81 20.61 3.51
C ASP A 360 -29.53 21.83 4.12
N LYS A 361 -30.42 21.61 5.11
CA LYS A 361 -31.04 22.70 5.86
C LYS A 361 -29.98 23.53 6.59
N THR A 362 -29.71 24.73 6.10
CA THR A 362 -29.03 25.76 6.88
C THR A 362 -29.94 26.19 8.03
N VAL A 363 -29.57 25.84 9.25
CA VAL A 363 -30.18 26.42 10.46
C VAL A 363 -29.40 27.68 10.75
N GLU A 364 -29.93 28.83 10.32
CA GLU A 364 -29.35 30.12 10.66
C GLU A 364 -29.48 30.35 12.17
N PRO A 365 -28.37 30.51 12.90
CA PRO A 365 -28.43 30.81 14.33
C PRO A 365 -29.09 32.17 14.53
N THR A 366 -30.15 32.22 15.33
CA THR A 366 -30.91 33.46 15.60
C THR A 366 -30.27 34.32 16.69
N ASP A 367 -29.49 33.71 17.58
CA ASP A 367 -28.73 34.39 18.63
C ASP A 367 -27.51 33.54 19.01
N ILE A 368 -26.43 34.20 19.43
CA ILE A 368 -25.22 33.59 20.01
C ILE A 368 -25.53 33.05 21.41
N GLY A 369 -26.52 33.62 22.10
CA GLY A 369 -26.82 33.35 23.50
C GLY A 369 -25.95 34.21 24.43
N HIS A 370 -26.42 34.40 25.68
CA HIS A 370 -25.78 35.32 26.63
C HIS A 370 -24.71 34.67 27.54
N ASP A 371 -24.51 33.35 27.45
CA ASP A 371 -23.63 32.57 28.32
C ASP A 371 -22.34 32.05 27.63
N VAL A 372 -22.02 32.58 26.45
CA VAL A 372 -20.85 32.15 25.66
C VAL A 372 -19.54 32.65 26.29
N LYS A 373 -18.68 31.71 26.70
CA LYS A 373 -17.35 32.01 27.27
C LYS A 373 -16.21 32.01 26.24
N CYS A 374 -16.34 31.23 25.17
CA CYS A 374 -15.32 31.10 24.13
C CYS A 374 -15.99 30.61 22.84
N VAL A 375 -15.49 31.10 21.70
CA VAL A 375 -15.88 30.66 20.36
C VAL A 375 -14.68 29.95 19.74
N LEU A 376 -14.90 28.75 19.22
CA LEU A 376 -13.88 27.95 18.55
C LEU A 376 -14.17 27.88 17.07
N HIS A 377 -13.12 28.05 16.27
CA HIS A 377 -13.16 27.87 14.82
C HIS A 377 -12.12 26.83 14.44
N GLY A 378 -12.48 25.96 13.50
CA GLY A 378 -11.56 24.95 12.97
C GLY A 378 -12.20 24.19 11.83
N ASP A 379 -11.35 23.57 11.03
CA ASP A 379 -11.75 22.69 9.94
C ASP A 379 -11.36 21.26 10.30
N PHE A 380 -12.21 20.30 9.91
CA PHE A 380 -11.93 18.89 10.06
C PHE A 380 -12.21 18.17 8.75
N LYS A 381 -11.26 17.35 8.31
CA LYS A 381 -11.34 16.59 7.07
C LYS A 381 -11.35 15.10 7.37
N ILE A 382 -12.29 14.38 6.76
CA ILE A 382 -12.36 12.93 6.77
C ILE A 382 -12.10 12.47 5.34
N ASP A 383 -11.10 11.62 5.15
CA ASP A 383 -10.80 11.04 3.84
C ASP A 383 -11.71 9.86 3.52
N THR A 384 -11.67 9.42 2.27
CA THR A 384 -12.48 8.30 1.77
C THR A 384 -12.09 6.96 2.39
N GLN A 385 -13.02 6.00 2.38
CA GLN A 385 -12.79 4.62 2.79
C GLN A 385 -13.23 3.68 1.67
N TYR A 386 -12.39 2.71 1.33
CA TYR A 386 -12.73 1.64 0.42
C TYR A 386 -13.44 0.51 1.17
N HIS A 387 -14.53 -0.01 0.62
CA HIS A 387 -15.36 -1.05 1.25
C HIS A 387 -14.57 -2.31 1.63
N TYR A 388 -13.64 -2.74 0.77
CA TYR A 388 -12.78 -3.91 0.99
C TYR A 388 -13.56 -5.20 1.32
N TYR A 389 -14.66 -5.44 0.60
CA TYR A 389 -15.36 -6.73 0.64
C TYR A 389 -14.43 -7.87 0.21
N MET A 390 -14.56 -9.02 0.86
CA MET A 390 -13.70 -10.18 0.59
C MET A 390 -14.05 -10.88 -0.73
N GLU A 391 -15.31 -10.82 -1.15
CA GLU A 391 -15.77 -11.21 -2.48
C GLU A 391 -15.83 -9.95 -3.35
N PRO A 392 -14.94 -9.81 -4.36
CA PRO A 392 -15.01 -8.70 -5.30
C PRO A 392 -16.31 -8.71 -6.11
N GLN A 393 -16.67 -7.58 -6.73
CA GLN A 393 -17.82 -7.51 -7.65
C GLN A 393 -17.71 -8.61 -8.70
N THR A 394 -18.64 -9.55 -8.65
CA THR A 394 -18.69 -10.73 -9.50
C THR A 394 -20.10 -10.83 -10.03
N CYS A 395 -20.22 -11.17 -11.30
CA CYS A 395 -21.50 -11.40 -11.96
C CYS A 395 -21.34 -12.57 -12.91
N VAL A 396 -22.21 -13.56 -12.79
CA VAL A 396 -22.29 -14.68 -13.74
C VAL A 396 -23.64 -14.60 -14.44
N THR A 397 -23.62 -14.50 -15.76
CA THR A 397 -24.85 -14.47 -16.56
C THR A 397 -24.98 -15.76 -17.36
N LYS A 398 -26.13 -16.43 -17.24
CA LYS A 398 -26.47 -17.62 -18.00
C LYS A 398 -27.61 -17.32 -18.94
N LEU A 399 -27.46 -17.72 -20.20
CA LEU A 399 -28.55 -17.62 -21.18
C LEU A 399 -29.52 -18.80 -20.98
N THR A 400 -30.81 -18.51 -20.90
CA THR A 400 -31.89 -19.50 -20.79
C THR A 400 -32.91 -19.29 -21.91
N GLU A 401 -33.84 -20.24 -22.07
CA GLU A 401 -34.92 -20.12 -23.07
C GLU A 401 -35.81 -18.88 -22.84
N ASP A 402 -35.95 -18.47 -21.57
CA ASP A 402 -36.75 -17.31 -21.14
C ASP A 402 -35.96 -15.99 -21.10
N GLY A 403 -34.66 -16.01 -21.42
CA GLY A 403 -33.81 -14.81 -21.43
C GLY A 403 -32.46 -15.03 -20.75
N MET A 404 -32.21 -14.30 -19.66
CA MET A 404 -30.93 -14.33 -18.94
C MET A 404 -31.15 -14.45 -17.44
N GLU A 405 -30.43 -15.37 -16.82
CA GLU A 405 -30.27 -15.45 -15.37
C GLU A 405 -28.97 -14.74 -14.96
N VAL A 406 -29.05 -13.82 -14.00
CA VAL A 406 -27.92 -13.04 -13.50
C VAL A 406 -27.71 -13.37 -12.03
N TYR A 407 -26.50 -13.81 -11.70
CA TYR A 407 -26.07 -14.21 -10.36
C TYR A 407 -25.02 -13.26 -9.81
#